data_AF-A0A317JDU9-F1
#
_entry.id   AF-A0A317JDU9-F1
#
_cell.length_a   1.000
_cell.length_b   1.000
_cell.length_c   1.000
_cell.angle_alpha   90.00
_cell.angle_beta   90.00
_cell.angle_gamma   90.00
#
_symmetry.space_group_name_H-M   'P 1'
#
loop_
_entity.id
_entity.type
_entity.pdbx_description
1 polymer ?
#
loop_
_entity_poly.entity_id
_entity_poly.type
_entity_poly.pdbx_seq_one_letter_code
_entity_poly.pdbx_strand_id
1 'polypeptide(L)'
;EKLLVEKLKQMTTNPQKEYTHLFIETPYRNQKLFKQICTTLSNQSWLSIACGLTSDHEWVKTKSIAQWKKEQPLFDKLPAVFIVKND
;
A
#
# COMPACT_ATOMS: atom_id res chain seq x y z
N GLU A 1 7.15 -11.35 -6.75
CA GLU A 1 6.73 -10.11 -7.44
C GLU A 1 5.54 -10.32 -8.36
N LYS A 2 5.60 -11.28 -9.29
CA LYS A 2 4.50 -11.56 -10.23
C LYS A 2 3.15 -11.83 -9.52
N LEU A 3 3.16 -12.65 -8.47
CA LEU A 3 1.98 -12.97 -7.64
C LEU A 3 1.33 -11.74 -6.97
N LEU A 4 2.12 -10.78 -6.50
CA LEU A 4 1.60 -9.58 -5.85
C LEU A 4 0.91 -8.66 -6.86
N VAL A 5 1.54 -8.45 -8.01
CA VAL A 5 0.97 -7.63 -9.10
C VAL A 5 -0.29 -8.29 -9.65
N GLU A 6 -0.29 -9.62 -9.82
CA GLU A 6 -1.49 -10.37 -10.19
C GLU A 6 -2.60 -10.20 -9.15
N LYS A 7 -2.29 -10.23 -7.85
CA LYS A 7 -3.28 -10.01 -6.80
C LYS A 7 -3.84 -8.59 -6.83
N LEU A 8 -2.99 -7.57 -6.99
CA LEU A 8 -3.42 -6.17 -7.12
C LEU A 8 -4.32 -5.98 -8.35
N LYS A 9 -4.01 -6.63 -9.48
CA LYS A 9 -4.85 -6.60 -10.69
C LYS A 9 -6.19 -7.28 -10.48
N GLN A 10 -6.23 -8.44 -9.80
CA GLN A 10 -7.47 -9.14 -9.48
C GLN A 10 -8.42 -8.28 -8.64
N MET A 11 -7.89 -7.44 -7.74
CA MET A 11 -8.71 -6.51 -6.94
C MET A 11 -9.44 -5.47 -7.79
N THR A 12 -8.87 -5.09 -8.94
CA THR A 12 -9.49 -4.09 -9.83
C THR A 12 -10.52 -4.70 -10.79
N THR A 13 -10.53 -6.02 -10.98
CA THR A 13 -11.35 -6.69 -12.02
C THR A 13 -12.69 -7.20 -11.53
N ASN A 14 -12.94 -7.23 -10.21
CA ASN A 14 -14.20 -7.72 -9.66
C ASN A 14 -14.81 -6.71 -8.66
N PRO A 15 -15.58 -5.72 -9.13
CA PRO A 15 -16.18 -4.69 -8.27
C PRO A 15 -17.22 -5.23 -7.28
N GLN A 16 -17.71 -6.46 -7.46
CA GLN A 16 -18.68 -7.06 -6.52
C GLN A 16 -18.05 -7.71 -5.28
N LYS A 17 -16.71 -7.70 -5.16
CA LYS A 17 -15.99 -8.20 -3.99
C LYS A 17 -15.12 -7.08 -3.41
N GLU A 18 -15.79 -6.09 -2.80
CA GLU A 18 -15.16 -4.99 -2.07
C GLU A 18 -14.58 -5.47 -0.72
N TYR A 19 -13.51 -6.27 -0.77
CA TYR A 19 -12.76 -6.58 0.44
C TYR A 19 -11.66 -5.55 0.65
N THR A 20 -11.44 -5.20 1.91
CA THR A 20 -10.20 -4.51 2.28
C THR A 20 -9.07 -5.53 2.25
N HIS A 21 -7.98 -5.20 1.56
CA HIS A 21 -6.82 -6.07 1.42
C HIS A 21 -5.66 -5.58 2.28
N LEU A 22 -5.10 -6.49 3.07
CA LEU A 22 -3.94 -6.23 3.91
C LEU A 22 -2.70 -6.88 3.31
N PHE A 23 -1.60 -6.13 3.27
CA PHE A 23 -0.30 -6.59 2.81
C PHE A 23 0.78 -6.24 3.84
N ILE A 24 1.70 -7.19 4.05
CA ILE A 24 2.95 -6.99 4.76
C ILE A 24 4.09 -7.49 3.88
N GLU A 25 5.25 -6.88 4.02
CA GLU A 25 6.47 -7.31 3.34
C GLU A 25 7.67 -7.00 4.25
N THR A 26 8.80 -7.64 3.96
CA THR A 26 10.03 -7.41 4.70
C THR A 26 10.46 -5.93 4.61
N PRO A 27 10.98 -5.32 5.70
CA PRO A 27 11.17 -3.88 5.77
C PRO A 27 11.99 -3.25 4.63
N TYR A 28 13.05 -3.95 4.18
CA TYR A 28 13.89 -3.48 3.07
C TYR A 28 13.19 -3.50 1.70
N ARG A 29 12.01 -4.12 1.59
CA ARG A 29 11.20 -4.21 0.37
C ARG A 29 9.94 -3.35 0.42
N ASN A 30 9.63 -2.72 1.56
CA ASN A 30 8.46 -1.85 1.72
C ASN A 30 8.44 -0.71 0.70
N GLN A 31 9.59 -0.09 0.42
CA GLN A 31 9.68 0.93 -0.63
C GLN A 31 9.26 0.40 -2.02
N LYS A 32 9.63 -0.85 -2.32
CA LYS A 32 9.30 -1.50 -3.59
C LYS A 32 7.81 -1.83 -3.66
N LEU A 33 7.26 -2.38 -2.57
CA LEU A 33 5.83 -2.65 -2.43
C LEU A 33 4.99 -1.37 -2.59
N PHE A 34 5.37 -0.29 -1.90
CA PHE A 34 4.71 1.01 -2.01
C PHE A 34 4.65 1.51 -3.46
N LYS A 35 5.79 1.46 -4.17
CA LYS A 35 5.86 1.85 -5.60
C LYS A 35 4.96 0.97 -6.47
N GLN A 36 4.93 -0.34 -6.22
CA GLN A 36 4.06 -1.28 -6.95
C GLN A 36 2.57 -1.01 -6.72
N ILE A 37 2.16 -0.74 -5.47
CA ILE A 37 0.79 -0.36 -5.14
C ILE A 37 0.40 0.93 -5.88
N CYS A 38 1.24 1.98 -5.77
CA CYS A 38 0.94 3.27 -6.40
C CYS A 38 0.89 3.20 -7.93
N THR A 39 1.69 2.34 -8.56
CA THR A 39 1.69 2.19 -10.03
C THR A 39 0.56 1.29 -10.54
N THR A 40 0.07 0.36 -9.72
CA THR A 40 -0.97 -0.59 -10.15
C THR A 40 -2.38 -0.10 -9.89
N LEU A 41 -2.60 0.59 -8.76
CA LEU A 41 -3.94 1.02 -8.36
C LEU A 41 -4.34 2.37 -8.97
N SER A 42 -5.66 2.58 -9.07
CA SER A 42 -6.23 3.83 -9.56
C SER A 42 -5.90 4.98 -8.61
N ASN A 43 -5.91 6.21 -9.12
CA ASN A 43 -5.67 7.40 -8.32
C ASN A 43 -6.74 7.65 -7.23
N GLN A 44 -7.94 7.10 -7.41
CA GLN A 44 -9.06 7.24 -6.47
C GLN A 44 -9.01 6.19 -5.35
N SER A 45 -8.35 5.05 -5.58
CA SER A 45 -8.20 4.00 -4.58
C SER A 45 -7.55 4.54 -3.31
N TRP A 46 -7.95 3.98 -2.16
CA TRP A 46 -7.45 4.38 -0.85
C TRP A 46 -6.37 3.43 -0.35
N LEU A 47 -5.32 4.00 0.21
CA LEU A 47 -4.22 3.29 0.85
C LEU A 47 -3.99 3.85 2.24
N SER A 48 -4.10 2.98 3.24
CA SER A 48 -3.62 3.23 4.60
C SER A 48 -2.28 2.53 4.80
N ILE A 49 -1.34 3.23 5.42
CA ILE A 49 -0.03 2.69 5.77
C ILE A 49 0.20 2.98 7.24
N ALA A 50 0.48 1.92 8.01
CA ALA A 50 0.95 1.99 9.38
C ALA A 50 2.41 1.55 9.38
N CYS A 51 3.32 2.44 9.77
CA CYS A 51 4.76 2.19 9.75
C CYS A 51 5.35 2.36 11.15
N GLY A 52 6.25 1.44 11.52
CA GLY A 52 7.04 1.58 12.75
C GLY A 52 6.21 1.71 14.03
N LEU A 53 5.03 1.07 14.13
CA LEU A 53 4.02 1.23 15.21
C LEU A 53 4.53 1.10 16.66
N THR A 54 5.76 0.62 16.88
CA THR A 54 6.36 0.47 18.21
C THR A 54 7.77 1.08 18.26
N SER A 55 8.08 2.02 17.37
CA SER A 55 9.36 2.72 17.27
C SER A 55 9.15 4.22 17.34
N ASP A 56 10.23 4.97 17.63
CA ASP A 56 10.22 6.44 17.64
C ASP A 56 9.91 7.07 16.27
N HIS A 57 9.84 6.26 15.21
CA HIS A 57 9.48 6.64 13.85
C HIS A 57 8.06 6.23 13.47
N GLU A 58 7.18 6.02 14.45
CA GLU A 58 5.80 5.60 14.19
C GLU A 58 5.01 6.63 13.37
N TRP A 59 4.19 6.13 12.45
CA TRP A 59 3.14 6.93 11.84
C TRP A 59 2.06 6.05 11.20
N VAL A 60 0.83 6.58 11.17
CA VAL A 60 -0.30 5.97 10.46
C VAL A 60 -0.97 7.03 9.62
N LYS A 61 -1.10 6.79 8.31
CA LYS A 61 -1.71 7.73 7.38
C LYS A 61 -2.60 6.99 6.39
N THR A 62 -3.76 7.55 6.11
CA THR A 62 -4.68 7.09 5.06
C THR A 62 -4.84 8.19 4.03
N LYS A 63 -4.52 7.89 2.78
CA LYS A 63 -4.60 8.83 1.66
C LYS A 63 -5.00 8.11 0.38
N SER A 64 -5.52 8.87 -0.58
CA SER A 64 -5.69 8.37 -1.94
C SER A 64 -4.33 8.07 -2.59
N ILE A 65 -4.30 7.15 -3.55
CA ILE A 65 -3.08 6.88 -4.33
C ILE A 65 -2.55 8.15 -5.01
N ALA A 66 -3.42 9.06 -5.45
CA ALA A 66 -3.00 10.35 -6.00
C ALA A 66 -2.18 11.19 -5.02
N GLN A 67 -2.56 11.22 -3.75
CA GLN A 67 -1.84 11.93 -2.70
C GLN A 67 -0.55 11.22 -2.32
N TRP A 68 -0.54 9.89 -2.27
CA TRP A 68 0.67 9.11 -2.00
C TRP A 68 1.74 9.28 -3.07
N LYS A 69 1.34 9.38 -4.35
CA LYS A 69 2.26 9.69 -5.46
C LYS A 69 2.93 11.06 -5.32
N LYS A 70 2.31 12.01 -4.60
CA LYS A 70 2.90 13.33 -4.31
C LYS A 70 3.82 13.31 -3.10
N GLU A 71 3.44 12.59 -2.04
CA GLU A 71 4.20 12.54 -0.78
C GLU A 71 5.43 11.63 -0.85
N GLN A 72 5.29 10.44 -1.46
CA GLN A 72 6.37 9.45 -1.62
C GLN A 72 7.24 9.24 -0.37
N PRO A 73 6.68 8.76 0.74
CA PRO A 73 7.46 8.53 1.96
C PRO A 73 8.61 7.54 1.70
N LEU A 74 9.69 7.73 2.45
CA LEU A 74 10.80 6.78 2.53
C LEU A 74 10.56 5.84 3.71
N PHE A 75 10.72 4.55 3.45
CA PHE A 75 10.63 3.51 4.46
C PHE A 75 12.04 3.10 4.84
N ASP A 76 12.59 3.67 5.91
CA ASP A 76 13.96 3.47 6.41
C ASP A 76 14.17 2.08 7.04
N LYS A 77 13.87 1.03 6.29
CA LYS A 77 13.85 -0.37 6.75
C LYS A 77 12.96 -0.58 7.99
N LEU A 78 11.91 0.24 8.11
CA LEU A 78 10.89 0.10 9.14
C LEU A 78 9.83 -0.92 8.72
N PRO A 79 9.29 -1.72 9.67
CA PRO A 79 8.13 -2.56 9.39
C PRO A 79 6.94 -1.69 8.99
N ALA A 80 6.12 -2.18 8.07
CA ALA A 80 4.94 -1.47 7.61
C ALA A 80 3.82 -2.45 7.25
N VAL A 81 2.59 -2.01 7.50
CA VAL A 81 1.35 -2.67 7.08
C VAL A 81 0.67 -1.77 6.06
N PHE A 82 0.31 -2.34 4.91
CA PHE A 82 -0.39 -1.66 3.83
C PHE A 82 -1.81 -2.19 3.75
N ILE A 83 -2.79 -1.29 3.81
CA ILE A 83 -4.21 -1.63 3.76
C ILE A 83 -4.80 -0.90 2.57
N VAL A 84 -5.31 -1.66 1.61
CA VAL A 84 -5.84 -1.14 0.35
C VAL A 84 -7.35 -1.38 0.29
N LYS A 85 -8.08 -0.33 -0.07
CA LYS A 85 -9.47 -0.41 -0.52
C LYS A 85 -9.53 0.10 -1.96
N ASN A 86 -10.08 -0.73 -2.84
CA ASN A 86 -10.42 -0.29 -4.18
C ASN A 86 -11.87 0.22 -4.16
N ASP A 87 -12.08 1.41 -4.72
CA ASP A 87 -13.42 1.96 -4.98
C ASP A 87 -13.92 1.49 -6.35
#